data_AF-A0AAX7SDQ7-F1
#
_entry.id   AF-A0AAX7SDQ7-F1
#
_cell.length_a   1.000
_cell.length_b   1.000
_cell.length_c   1.000
_cell.angle_alpha   90.00
_cell.angle_beta   90.00
_cell.angle_gamma   90.00
#
_symmetry.space_group_name_H-M   'P 1'
#
loop_
_entity.id
_entity.type
_entity.pdbx_description
1 polymer ?
#
loop_
_entity_poly.entity_id
_entity_poly.type
_entity_poly.pdbx_seq_one_letter_code
_entity_poly.pdbx_strand_id
1 'polypeptide(L)'
;MACHFLEEPVDREAQILRRALRRERVIRARLDILSFPDDFLCERYRFSAQSISYLDNILRPYITHVTHRGHALSSLHIICIALRFFANGSFLYNIGDAEHVSKATVCRAVRNVTVALKRLLYPSVVFPGHRPTRFIKEGCHKIAGVISCTDGTHIPIIAPSVNEGDYVNRKSFHSINVQVHSSL
;
A
#
# COMPACT_ATOMS: atom_id res chain seq x y z
N MET A 1 16.98 1.22 -56.37
CA MET A 1 15.60 0.69 -56.29
C MET A 1 15.23 0.63 -54.81
N ALA A 2 14.33 1.51 -54.38
CA ALA A 2 13.94 1.64 -52.99
C ALA A 2 13.02 0.46 -52.60
N CYS A 3 13.39 -0.25 -51.54
CA CYS A 3 12.50 -1.22 -50.89
C CYS A 3 11.37 -0.43 -50.21
N HIS A 4 10.14 -0.62 -50.66
CA HIS A 4 8.96 -0.08 -49.98
C HIS A 4 8.84 -0.80 -48.64
N PHE A 5 9.16 -0.09 -47.55
CA PHE A 5 8.68 -0.43 -46.22
C PHE A 5 7.15 -0.50 -46.28
N LEU A 6 6.60 -1.71 -46.22
CA LEU A 6 5.18 -1.89 -45.92
C LEU A 6 5.01 -1.50 -44.45
N GLU A 7 4.35 -0.38 -44.21
CA GLU A 7 3.84 0.00 -42.89
C GLU A 7 3.05 -1.18 -42.32
N GLU A 8 3.43 -1.62 -41.12
CA GLU A 8 2.92 -2.81 -40.44
C GLU A 8 1.39 -2.93 -40.54
N PRO A 9 0.85 -3.90 -41.30
CA PRO A 9 -0.54 -4.29 -41.12
C PRO A 9 -0.56 -5.10 -39.83
N VAL A 10 -1.04 -4.51 -38.74
CA VAL A 10 -1.42 -5.30 -37.56
C VAL A 10 -2.55 -6.23 -38.01
N ASP A 11 -2.18 -7.44 -38.42
CA ASP A 11 -3.05 -8.41 -39.07
C ASP A 11 -4.35 -8.58 -38.29
N ARG A 12 -5.49 -8.33 -38.95
CA ARG A 12 -6.81 -8.64 -38.39
C ARG A 12 -6.87 -10.11 -37.95
N GLU A 13 -6.18 -10.99 -38.66
CA GLU A 13 -6.03 -12.39 -38.31
C GLU A 13 -5.30 -12.59 -36.98
N ALA A 14 -4.21 -11.86 -36.73
CA ALA A 14 -3.51 -11.87 -35.45
C ALA A 14 -4.41 -11.37 -34.31
N GLN A 15 -5.30 -10.40 -34.56
CA GLN A 15 -6.28 -9.97 -33.56
C GLN A 15 -7.38 -11.02 -33.31
N ILE A 16 -7.85 -11.69 -34.36
CA ILE A 16 -8.86 -12.76 -34.28
C ILE A 16 -8.28 -13.97 -33.53
N LEU A 17 -7.06 -14.40 -33.89
CA LEU A 17 -6.33 -15.45 -33.19
C LEU A 17 -6.10 -15.08 -31.72
N ARG A 18 -5.68 -13.85 -31.42
CA ARG A 18 -5.54 -13.39 -30.03
C ARG A 18 -6.87 -13.40 -29.25
N ARG A 19 -8.00 -13.14 -29.91
CA ARG A 19 -9.33 -13.22 -29.29
C ARG A 19 -9.78 -14.67 -29.11
N ALA A 20 -9.51 -15.54 -30.06
CA ALA A 20 -9.82 -16.97 -30.00
C ALA A 20 -8.95 -17.71 -28.97
N LEU A 21 -7.68 -17.30 -28.81
CA LEU A 21 -6.74 -17.83 -27.82
C LEU A 21 -6.92 -17.21 -26.43
N ARG A 22 -7.80 -16.21 -26.26
CA ARG A 22 -8.13 -15.74 -24.91
C ARG A 22 -8.86 -16.85 -24.19
N ARG A 23 -8.17 -17.47 -23.23
CA ARG A 23 -8.80 -18.31 -22.21
C ARG A 23 -10.06 -17.61 -21.70
N GLU A 24 -11.14 -18.37 -21.68
CA GLU A 24 -12.41 -17.90 -21.17
C GLU A 24 -12.21 -17.34 -19.77
N ARG A 25 -12.71 -16.11 -19.55
CA ARG A 25 -12.56 -15.46 -18.26
C ARG A 25 -13.53 -16.13 -17.30
N VAL A 26 -13.01 -16.97 -16.41
CA VAL A 26 -13.80 -17.50 -15.30
C VAL A 26 -14.11 -16.35 -14.33
N ILE A 27 -15.36 -15.92 -14.30
CA ILE A 27 -15.85 -14.89 -13.38
C ILE A 27 -16.43 -15.60 -12.16
N ARG A 28 -15.73 -15.51 -11.04
CA ARG A 28 -16.21 -16.06 -9.75
C ARG A 28 -17.12 -15.04 -9.06
N ALA A 29 -18.12 -15.55 -8.34
CA ALA A 29 -18.97 -14.73 -7.48
C ALA A 29 -18.10 -14.06 -6.41
N ARG A 30 -18.41 -12.79 -6.11
CA ARG A 30 -17.66 -12.02 -5.12
C ARG A 30 -18.31 -12.17 -3.76
N LEU A 31 -17.48 -12.36 -2.75
CA LEU A 31 -17.93 -12.37 -1.36
C LEU A 31 -18.39 -10.98 -0.96
N ASP A 32 -19.45 -10.92 -0.16
CA ASP A 32 -19.78 -9.72 0.60
C ASP A 32 -18.82 -9.63 1.78
N ILE A 33 -17.84 -8.73 1.70
CA ILE A 33 -16.76 -8.67 2.69
C ILE A 33 -17.28 -8.07 4.01
N LEU A 34 -18.27 -7.18 3.95
CA LEU A 34 -18.79 -6.51 5.14
C LEU A 34 -19.71 -7.42 5.97
N SER A 35 -20.13 -8.57 5.44
CA SER A 35 -20.94 -9.52 6.20
C SER A 35 -20.13 -10.41 7.14
N PHE A 36 -18.79 -10.37 7.07
CA PHE A 36 -17.93 -11.14 7.97
C PHE A 36 -17.81 -10.47 9.35
N PRO A 37 -17.59 -11.26 10.44
CA PRO A 37 -17.34 -10.71 11.77
C PRO A 37 -16.08 -9.84 11.81
N ASP A 38 -16.08 -8.83 12.69
CA ASP A 38 -14.95 -7.91 12.83
C ASP A 38 -13.65 -8.61 13.21
N ASP A 39 -13.67 -9.68 14.00
CA ASP A 39 -12.47 -10.46 14.33
C ASP A 39 -11.79 -11.02 13.08
N PHE A 40 -12.59 -11.57 12.16
CA PHE A 40 -12.12 -12.08 10.88
C PHE A 40 -11.54 -10.97 10.01
N LEU A 41 -12.18 -9.80 10.02
CA LEU A 41 -11.75 -8.63 9.24
C LEU A 41 -10.47 -8.01 9.80
N CYS A 42 -10.37 -7.86 11.11
CA CYS A 42 -9.19 -7.37 11.80
C CYS A 42 -7.99 -8.30 11.60
N GLU A 43 -8.19 -9.63 11.60
CA GLU A 43 -7.12 -10.58 11.32
C GLU A 43 -6.56 -10.42 9.90
N ARG A 44 -7.43 -10.26 8.89
CA ARG A 44 -7.05 -10.32 7.46
C ARG A 44 -6.75 -8.97 6.82
N TYR A 45 -7.40 -7.92 7.30
CA TYR A 45 -7.34 -6.57 6.75
C TYR A 45 -6.84 -5.54 7.75
N ARG A 46 -6.77 -5.87 9.06
CA ARG A 46 -6.42 -4.94 10.16
C ARG A 46 -7.44 -3.83 10.42
N PHE A 47 -8.66 -3.98 9.91
CA PHE A 47 -9.74 -3.01 10.05
C PHE A 47 -11.08 -3.72 10.29
N SER A 48 -11.95 -3.08 11.07
CA SER A 48 -13.37 -3.46 11.21
C SER A 48 -14.19 -3.14 9.97
N ALA A 49 -15.38 -3.72 9.84
CA ALA A 49 -16.33 -3.43 8.76
C ALA A 49 -16.66 -1.93 8.68
N GLN A 50 -16.85 -1.29 9.84
CA GLN A 50 -17.10 0.16 9.92
C GLN A 50 -15.92 0.97 9.39
N SER A 51 -14.69 0.58 9.75
CA SER A 51 -13.47 1.28 9.31
C SER A 51 -13.24 1.11 7.81
N ILE A 52 -13.48 -0.10 7.27
CA ILE A 52 -13.41 -0.37 5.84
C ILE A 52 -14.45 0.48 5.08
N SER A 53 -15.67 0.58 5.60
CA SER A 53 -16.73 1.40 4.99
C SER A 53 -16.39 2.89 5.01
N TYR A 54 -15.80 3.37 6.11
CA TYR A 54 -15.31 4.74 6.21
C TYR A 54 -14.21 5.02 5.18
N LEU A 55 -13.25 4.11 5.03
CA LEU A 55 -12.21 4.20 4.00
C LEU A 55 -12.80 4.16 2.59
N ASP A 56 -13.82 3.34 2.33
CA ASP A 56 -14.52 3.33 1.04
C ASP A 56 -15.13 4.69 0.73
N ASN A 57 -15.85 5.30 1.67
CA ASN A 57 -16.46 6.61 1.46
C ASN A 57 -15.43 7.70 1.11
N ILE A 58 -14.25 7.68 1.74
CA ILE A 58 -13.19 8.66 1.49
C ILE A 58 -12.45 8.39 0.17
N LEU A 59 -12.13 7.12 -0.10
CA LEU A 59 -11.25 6.75 -1.22
C LEU A 59 -12.04 6.57 -2.53
N ARG A 60 -13.33 6.25 -2.46
CA ARG A 60 -14.19 5.95 -3.61
C ARG A 60 -14.04 6.95 -4.76
N PRO A 61 -14.07 8.29 -4.55
CA PRO A 61 -13.91 9.26 -5.64
C PRO A 61 -12.58 9.16 -6.41
N TYR A 62 -11.55 8.60 -5.79
CA TYR A 62 -10.19 8.51 -6.35
C TYR A 62 -9.85 7.14 -6.93
N ILE A 63 -10.62 6.10 -6.60
CA ILE A 63 -10.34 4.71 -7.01
C ILE A 63 -11.38 4.14 -7.96
N THR A 64 -12.59 4.71 -8.03
CA THR A 64 -13.59 4.27 -8.99
C THR A 64 -13.17 4.70 -10.39
N HIS A 65 -13.18 3.73 -11.31
CA HIS A 65 -13.02 4.00 -12.73
C HIS A 65 -14.37 3.83 -13.39
N VAL A 66 -14.78 4.79 -14.22
CA VAL A 66 -15.90 4.59 -15.13
C VAL A 66 -15.43 3.60 -16.18
N THR A 67 -15.87 2.34 -16.08
CA THR A 67 -15.54 1.33 -17.09
C THR A 67 -16.81 0.75 -17.70
N HIS A 68 -16.89 0.74 -19.02
CA HIS A 68 -17.93 0.03 -19.78
C HIS A 68 -17.69 -1.50 -19.84
N ARG A 69 -16.75 -2.02 -19.05
CA ARG A 69 -16.42 -3.45 -19.02
C ARG A 69 -17.34 -4.14 -18.01
N GLY A 70 -18.01 -5.21 -18.43
CA GLY A 70 -18.81 -6.06 -17.54
C GLY A 70 -18.00 -6.57 -16.34
N HIS A 71 -18.64 -6.63 -15.17
CA HIS A 71 -18.05 -7.06 -13.89
C HIS A 71 -16.82 -6.26 -13.44
N ALA A 72 -16.89 -4.93 -13.44
CA ALA A 72 -15.91 -4.09 -12.75
C ALA A 72 -15.85 -4.42 -11.25
N LEU A 73 -14.67 -4.32 -10.64
CA LEU A 73 -14.55 -4.44 -9.17
C LEU A 73 -15.24 -3.25 -8.52
N SER A 74 -15.95 -3.49 -7.42
CA SER A 74 -16.43 -2.40 -6.57
C SER A 74 -15.23 -1.68 -5.94
N SER A 75 -15.43 -0.41 -5.57
CA SER A 75 -14.41 0.34 -4.82
C SER A 75 -14.05 -0.36 -3.51
N LEU A 76 -15.04 -0.95 -2.84
CA LEU A 76 -14.87 -1.72 -1.61
C LEU A 76 -13.95 -2.93 -1.84
N HIS A 77 -14.18 -3.72 -2.89
CA HIS A 77 -13.30 -4.84 -3.24
C HIS A 77 -11.87 -4.37 -3.56
N ILE A 78 -11.72 -3.25 -4.28
CA ILE A 78 -10.40 -2.67 -4.57
C ILE A 78 -9.67 -2.33 -3.27
N ILE A 79 -10.37 -1.72 -2.30
CA ILE A 79 -9.81 -1.36 -1.00
C ILE A 79 -9.44 -2.61 -0.22
N CYS A 80 -10.33 -3.60 -0.10
CA CYS A 80 -10.05 -4.83 0.65
C CYS A 80 -8.84 -5.59 0.10
N ILE A 81 -8.70 -5.68 -1.24
CA ILE A 81 -7.52 -6.28 -1.88
C ILE A 81 -6.24 -5.54 -1.46
N ALA A 82 -6.26 -4.20 -1.47
CA ALA A 82 -5.10 -3.40 -1.07
C ALA A 82 -4.81 -3.52 0.44
N LEU A 83 -5.84 -3.45 1.29
CA LEU A 83 -5.72 -3.61 2.74
C LEU A 83 -5.12 -4.96 3.11
N ARG A 84 -5.55 -6.06 2.48
CA ARG A 84 -4.97 -7.38 2.72
C ARG A 84 -3.49 -7.43 2.36
N PHE A 85 -3.11 -6.77 1.25
CA PHE A 85 -1.71 -6.66 0.87
C PHE A 85 -0.90 -5.87 1.90
N PHE A 86 -1.41 -4.72 2.38
CA PHE A 86 -0.73 -3.91 3.40
C PHE A 86 -0.66 -4.61 4.76
N ALA A 87 -1.70 -5.35 5.14
CA ALA A 87 -1.79 -6.07 6.40
C ALA A 87 -0.79 -7.23 6.51
N ASN A 88 -0.58 -7.95 5.41
CA ASN A 88 0.17 -9.21 5.41
C ASN A 88 1.55 -9.10 4.74
N GLY A 89 1.80 -8.05 3.94
CA GLY A 89 3.04 -7.92 3.17
C GLY A 89 3.31 -9.10 2.22
N SER A 90 2.27 -9.84 1.83
CA SER A 90 2.41 -11.11 1.09
C SER A 90 2.57 -10.89 -0.42
N PHE A 91 2.96 -11.96 -1.12
CA PHE A 91 3.07 -11.94 -2.58
C PHE A 91 1.71 -11.71 -3.25
N LEU A 92 1.72 -10.96 -4.35
CA LEU A 92 0.51 -10.61 -5.11
C LEU A 92 -0.29 -11.83 -5.60
N TYR A 93 0.36 -12.99 -5.79
CA TYR A 93 -0.30 -14.24 -6.16
C TYR A 93 -1.17 -14.76 -5.01
N ASN A 94 -0.65 -14.83 -3.80
CA ASN A 94 -1.38 -15.29 -2.61
C ASN A 94 -2.63 -14.43 -2.35
N ILE A 95 -2.50 -13.12 -2.50
CA ILE A 95 -3.64 -12.19 -2.40
C ILE A 95 -4.64 -12.43 -3.52
N GLY A 96 -4.16 -12.65 -4.74
CA GLY A 96 -5.00 -12.95 -5.90
C GLY A 96 -5.81 -14.24 -5.72
N ASP A 97 -5.18 -15.28 -5.18
CA ASP A 97 -5.83 -16.56 -4.93
C ASP A 97 -6.91 -16.43 -3.84
N ALA A 98 -6.59 -15.72 -2.74
CA ALA A 98 -7.52 -15.47 -1.64
C ALA A 98 -8.73 -14.61 -2.04
N GLU A 99 -8.52 -13.59 -2.85
CA GLU A 99 -9.57 -12.66 -3.32
C GLU A 99 -10.18 -13.09 -4.66
N HIS A 100 -9.76 -14.24 -5.20
CA HIS A 100 -10.21 -14.79 -6.47
C HIS A 100 -10.06 -13.83 -7.67
N VAL A 101 -8.93 -13.11 -7.73
CA VAL A 101 -8.58 -12.17 -8.79
C VAL A 101 -7.18 -12.43 -9.34
N SER A 102 -6.92 -11.99 -10.58
CA SER A 102 -5.57 -12.10 -11.15
C SER A 102 -4.55 -11.25 -10.39
N LYS A 103 -3.29 -11.68 -10.34
CA LYS A 103 -2.14 -10.87 -9.86
C LYS A 103 -2.14 -9.45 -10.41
N ALA A 104 -2.42 -9.30 -11.71
CA ALA A 104 -2.46 -8.01 -12.37
C ALA A 104 -3.56 -7.10 -11.81
N THR A 105 -4.69 -7.67 -11.39
CA THR A 105 -5.77 -6.95 -10.70
C THR A 105 -5.32 -6.51 -9.31
N VAL A 106 -4.67 -7.37 -8.54
CA VAL A 106 -4.11 -7.02 -7.22
C VAL A 106 -3.12 -5.87 -7.34
N CYS A 107 -2.18 -5.97 -8.28
CA CYS A 107 -1.17 -4.93 -8.52
C CYS A 107 -1.81 -3.56 -8.79
N ARG A 108 -2.83 -3.52 -9.66
CA ARG A 108 -3.57 -2.28 -9.96
C ARG A 108 -4.35 -1.77 -8.76
N ALA A 109 -4.99 -2.65 -7.99
CA ALA A 109 -5.74 -2.27 -6.79
C ALA A 109 -4.82 -1.63 -5.75
N VAL A 110 -3.70 -2.29 -5.42
CA VAL A 110 -2.67 -1.76 -4.51
C VAL A 110 -2.19 -0.39 -4.99
N ARG A 111 -1.76 -0.28 -6.25
CA ARG A 111 -1.29 1.00 -6.81
C ARG A 111 -2.33 2.11 -6.71
N ASN A 112 -3.58 1.83 -7.08
CA ASN A 112 -4.66 2.82 -7.07
C ASN A 112 -4.92 3.33 -5.65
N VAL A 113 -5.03 2.42 -4.68
CA VAL A 113 -5.27 2.76 -3.28
C VAL A 113 -4.07 3.51 -2.69
N THR A 114 -2.83 3.08 -2.96
CA THR A 114 -1.62 3.80 -2.51
C THR A 114 -1.58 5.23 -3.05
N VAL A 115 -1.88 5.44 -4.34
CA VAL A 115 -1.91 6.78 -4.92
C VAL A 115 -3.02 7.64 -4.30
N ALA A 116 -4.21 7.07 -4.07
CA ALA A 116 -5.31 7.77 -3.42
C ALA A 116 -4.96 8.16 -1.97
N LEU A 117 -4.38 7.25 -1.20
CA LEU A 117 -3.91 7.52 0.16
C LEU A 117 -2.81 8.59 0.16
N LYS A 118 -1.83 8.53 -0.76
CA LYS A 118 -0.78 9.56 -0.87
C LYS A 118 -1.39 10.96 -1.06
N ARG A 119 -2.40 11.10 -1.92
CA ARG A 119 -3.08 12.39 -2.15
C ARG A 119 -3.77 12.93 -0.90
N LEU A 120 -4.37 12.05 -0.10
CA LEU A 120 -5.07 12.43 1.13
C LEU A 120 -4.13 12.70 2.31
N LEU A 121 -2.99 12.01 2.36
CA LEU A 121 -2.00 12.16 3.44
C LEU A 121 -1.04 13.33 3.21
N TYR A 122 -0.80 13.73 1.96
CA TYR A 122 0.13 14.82 1.62
C TYR A 122 -0.15 16.14 2.37
N PRO A 123 -1.41 16.59 2.57
CA PRO A 123 -1.68 17.80 3.34
C PRO A 123 -1.44 17.66 4.85
N SER A 124 -1.51 16.43 5.39
CA SER A 124 -1.60 16.17 6.84
C SER A 124 -0.32 15.62 7.46
N VAL A 125 0.54 14.99 6.66
CA VAL A 125 1.80 14.38 7.11
C VAL A 125 2.96 15.30 6.71
N VAL A 126 3.10 16.40 7.45
CA VAL A 126 4.27 17.27 7.36
C VAL A 126 5.15 16.96 8.57
N PHE A 127 6.33 16.41 8.33
CA PHE A 127 7.34 16.33 9.38
C PHE A 127 7.69 17.76 9.79
N PRO A 128 7.74 18.11 11.09
CA PRO A 128 7.99 19.48 11.53
C PRO A 128 9.46 19.90 11.32
N GLY A 129 9.98 19.82 10.10
CA GLY A 129 11.40 20.10 9.77
C GLY A 129 11.83 21.54 10.07
N HIS A 130 10.90 22.50 10.10
CA HIS A 130 11.16 23.90 10.43
C HIS A 130 11.16 24.23 11.94
N ARG A 131 10.73 23.30 12.82
CA ARG A 131 10.70 23.58 14.26
C ARG A 131 12.01 23.11 14.88
N PRO A 132 12.64 23.90 15.76
CA PRO A 132 13.81 23.42 16.49
C PRO A 132 13.45 22.12 17.21
N THR A 133 14.32 21.11 17.14
CA THR A 133 14.12 19.77 17.73
C THR A 133 13.68 19.85 19.19
N ARG A 134 14.08 20.89 19.93
CA ARG A 134 13.66 21.18 21.30
C ARG A 134 12.15 21.40 21.45
N PHE A 135 11.51 22.17 20.57
CA PHE A 135 10.07 22.43 20.64
C PHE A 135 9.23 21.22 20.22
N ILE A 136 9.74 20.41 19.28
CA ILE A 136 9.11 19.13 18.91
C ILE A 136 9.19 18.16 20.10
N LYS A 137 10.38 18.08 20.72
CA LYS A 137 10.62 17.28 21.92
C LYS A 137 9.71 17.69 23.06
N GLU A 138 9.59 18.97 23.39
CA GLU A 138 8.72 19.49 24.45
C GLU A 138 7.23 19.23 24.19
N GLY A 139 6.78 19.39 22.94
CA GLY A 139 5.40 19.11 22.55
C GLY A 139 5.03 17.63 22.70
N CYS A 140 5.91 16.73 22.27
CA CYS A 140 5.64 15.29 22.36
C CYS A 140 5.97 14.70 23.74
N HIS A 141 6.84 15.34 24.53
CA HIS A 141 7.10 14.96 25.93
C HIS A 141 5.83 15.07 26.80
N LYS A 142 4.92 16.00 26.47
CA LYS A 142 3.61 16.15 27.13
C LYS A 142 2.63 15.02 26.84
N ILE A 143 2.82 14.28 25.74
CA ILE A 143 1.86 13.25 25.29
C ILE A 143 2.32 11.84 25.72
N ALA A 144 3.63 11.56 25.76
CA ALA A 144 4.16 10.29 26.31
C ALA A 144 5.69 10.26 26.56
N GLY A 145 6.41 11.38 26.57
CA GLY A 145 7.88 11.35 26.65
C GLY A 145 8.61 10.91 25.36
N VAL A 146 7.91 10.84 24.21
CA VAL A 146 8.46 10.31 22.94
C VAL A 146 8.39 11.37 21.85
N ILE A 147 9.50 11.65 21.14
CA ILE A 147 9.60 12.70 20.10
C ILE A 147 8.77 12.38 18.84
N SER A 148 8.58 11.08 18.55
CA SER A 148 7.70 10.54 17.52
C SER A 148 7.69 9.02 17.66
N CYS A 149 6.54 8.36 17.61
CA CYS A 149 6.47 6.89 17.62
C CYS A 149 6.75 6.36 16.22
N THR A 150 8.02 6.34 15.81
CA THR A 150 8.46 5.60 14.63
C THR A 150 9.48 4.57 15.11
N ASP A 151 9.17 3.29 14.90
CA ASP A 151 10.07 2.20 15.28
C ASP A 151 11.39 2.35 14.51
N GLY A 152 12.50 2.39 15.25
CA GLY A 152 13.83 2.59 14.71
C GLY A 152 14.70 1.40 15.10
N THR A 153 15.53 0.94 14.18
CA THR A 153 16.37 -0.23 14.41
C THR A 153 17.68 0.21 15.04
N HIS A 154 17.99 -0.31 16.23
CA HIS A 154 19.29 -0.10 16.87
C HIS A 154 20.35 -0.99 16.22
N ILE A 155 21.30 -0.37 15.51
CA ILE A 155 22.47 -1.03 14.93
C ILE A 155 23.61 -0.99 15.95
N PRO A 156 24.14 -2.13 16.43
CA PRO A 156 25.26 -2.15 17.35
C PRO A 156 26.49 -1.44 16.77
N ILE A 157 27.18 -0.67 17.60
CA ILE A 157 28.44 -0.03 17.25
C ILE A 157 29.50 -0.30 18.31
N ILE A 158 30.77 -0.08 17.97
CA ILE A 158 31.84 0.03 18.96
C ILE A 158 31.66 1.38 19.69
N ALA A 159 31.89 1.38 21.01
CA ALA A 159 31.80 2.58 21.83
C ALA A 159 32.67 3.71 21.23
N PRO A 160 32.08 4.86 20.87
CA PRO A 160 32.83 5.98 20.34
C PRO A 160 33.65 6.66 21.44
N SER A 161 34.81 7.23 21.08
CA SER A 161 35.69 7.92 22.01
C SER A 161 35.20 9.32 22.43
N VAL A 162 34.24 9.88 21.68
CA VAL A 162 33.65 11.20 21.92
C VAL A 162 32.16 11.03 22.17
N ASN A 163 31.65 11.63 23.25
CA ASN A 163 30.23 11.59 23.65
C ASN A 163 29.66 10.16 23.70
N GLU A 164 30.43 9.22 24.25
CA GLU A 164 30.05 7.80 24.39
C GLU A 164 28.64 7.58 24.95
N GLY A 165 28.27 8.35 25.98
CA GLY A 165 26.98 8.23 26.66
C GLY A 165 25.77 8.50 25.76
N ASP A 166 25.95 9.22 24.65
CA ASP A 166 24.88 9.49 23.68
C ASP A 166 24.49 8.24 22.86
N TYR A 167 25.35 7.22 22.86
CA TYR A 167 25.17 6.00 22.06
C TYR A 167 24.71 4.80 22.89
N VAL A 168 24.56 4.93 24.21
CA VAL A 168 24.06 3.87 25.09
C VAL A 168 22.54 3.78 25.00
N ASN A 169 22.02 2.64 24.56
CA ASN A 169 20.57 2.42 24.47
C ASN A 169 19.95 1.91 25.78
N ARG A 170 18.62 1.75 25.80
CA ARG A 170 17.86 1.21 26.95
C ARG A 170 18.31 -0.21 27.39
N LYS A 171 18.95 -0.97 26.51
CA LYS A 171 19.50 -2.31 26.78
C LYS A 171 20.97 -2.27 27.18
N SER A 172 21.49 -1.09 27.50
CA SER A 172 22.86 -0.86 27.99
C SER A 172 23.96 -1.30 27.03
N PHE A 173 23.72 -1.19 25.72
CA PHE A 173 24.78 -1.38 24.70
C PHE A 173 24.84 -0.22 23.72
N HIS A 174 26.01 -0.01 23.11
CA HIS A 174 26.25 1.05 22.14
C HIS A 174 25.57 0.76 20.81
N SER A 175 24.74 1.68 20.35
CA SER A 175 24.06 1.53 19.07
C SER A 175 23.63 2.87 18.48
N ILE A 176 23.49 2.90 17.16
CA ILE A 176 22.87 4.00 16.45
C ILE A 176 21.43 3.60 16.15
N ASN A 177 20.48 4.46 16.50
CA ASN A 177 19.10 4.30 16.06
C ASN A 177 19.00 4.70 14.59
N VAL A 178 18.79 3.74 13.71
CA VAL A 178 18.64 3.95 12.27
C VAL A 178 17.16 3.89 11.91
N GLN A 179 16.70 4.94 11.23
CA GLN A 179 15.38 4.99 10.63
C GLN A 179 15.54 5.14 9.12
N VAL A 180 14.92 4.23 8.36
CA VAL A 180 14.82 4.40 6.90
C VAL A 180 13.80 5.50 6.63
N HIS A 181 14.28 6.63 6.12
CA HIS A 181 13.44 7.71 5.63
C HIS A 181 13.40 7.66 4.11
N SER A 182 12.27 7.27 3.54
CA SER A 182 12.00 7.48 2.12
C SER A 182 11.37 8.86 1.94
N SER A 183 12.20 9.85 1.60
CA SER A 183 11.74 11.11 1.02
C SER A 183 11.27 10.84 -0.42
N LEU A 184 9.99 11.06 -0.69
CA LEU A 184 9.34 10.84 -2.00
C LEU A 184 8.63 12.09 -2.48
#